data_AF-A0A6P0JVV2-F1
#
_entry.id   AF-A0A6P0JVV2-F1
#
_cell.length_a   1.000
_cell.length_b   1.000
_cell.length_c   1.000
_cell.angle_alpha   90.00
_cell.angle_beta   90.00
_cell.angle_gamma   90.00
#
_symmetry.space_group_name_H-M   'P 1'
#
loop_
_entity.id
_entity.type
_entity.pdbx_description
1 polymer ?
#
loop_
_entity_poly.entity_id
_entity_poly.type
_entity_poly.pdbx_seq_one_letter_code
_entity_poly.pdbx_strand_id
1 'polypeptide(L)'
;MYGQTTIGVSESSSRMFRMEVEGLRQNPQTNMRKYPIRQSGTTVITVPYNRMSDEYKRITRLGGKIVKIEPVEEGNTKTKAKAKAKAK
;
A
#
# COMPACT_ATOMS: atom_id res chain seq x y z
N MET A 1 24.44 -30.05 2.45
CA MET A 1 23.03 -29.97 2.86
C MET A 1 22.67 -28.50 3.00
N TYR A 2 21.91 -27.94 2.05
CA TYR A 2 21.40 -26.58 2.16
C TYR A 2 20.00 -26.65 2.78
N GLY A 3 19.85 -25.97 3.92
CA GLY A 3 18.66 -26.02 4.76
C GLY A 3 17.42 -25.58 4.00
N GLN A 4 16.46 -26.49 3.91
CA GLN A 4 15.10 -26.19 3.51
C GLN A 4 14.45 -25.35 4.61
N THR A 5 14.49 -24.04 4.44
CA THR A 5 13.63 -23.13 5.21
C THR A 5 12.21 -23.32 4.70
N THR A 6 11.42 -24.09 5.43
CA THR A 6 9.97 -24.06 5.33
C THR A 6 9.53 -22.63 5.65
N ILE A 7 9.23 -21.85 4.61
CA ILE A 7 8.57 -20.55 4.76
C ILE A 7 7.17 -20.88 5.26
N GLY A 8 7.01 -20.95 6.58
CA GLY A 8 5.70 -20.97 7.21
C GLY A 8 4.99 -19.69 6.84
N VAL A 9 4.13 -19.75 5.82
CA VAL A 9 3.20 -18.68 5.51
C VAL A 9 2.21 -18.66 6.67
N SER A 10 2.53 -17.90 7.71
CA SER A 10 1.60 -17.61 8.80
C SER A 10 0.32 -17.03 8.17
N GLU A 11 -0.87 -17.44 8.62
CA GLU A 11 -2.14 -16.86 8.16
C GLU A 11 -2.21 -15.33 8.38
N SER A 12 -1.38 -14.79 9.27
CA SER A 12 -1.21 -13.34 9.43
C SER A 12 -0.42 -12.72 8.27
N SER A 13 0.47 -13.48 7.63
CA SER A 13 1.28 -13.06 6.48
C SER A 13 0.47 -12.92 5.18
N SER A 14 -0.70 -13.56 5.06
CA SER A 14 -1.58 -13.40 3.90
C SER A 14 -2.45 -12.14 3.98
N ARG A 15 -2.58 -11.51 5.16
CA ARG A 15 -3.41 -10.30 5.33
C ARG A 15 -2.82 -9.14 4.54
N MET A 16 -3.63 -8.57 3.66
CA MET A 16 -3.27 -7.41 2.83
C MET A 16 -3.78 -6.13 3.49
N PHE A 17 -2.98 -5.07 3.40
CA PHE A 17 -3.35 -3.74 3.89
C PHE A 17 -3.22 -2.73 2.76
N ARG A 18 -4.20 -1.85 2.65
CA ARG A 18 -4.20 -0.71 1.74
C ARG A 18 -3.73 0.52 2.52
N MET A 19 -2.65 1.12 2.05
CA MET A 19 -2.09 2.34 2.62
C MET A 19 -2.27 3.49 1.65
N GLU A 20 -2.70 4.63 2.18
CA GLU A 20 -2.79 5.88 1.47
C GLU A 20 -1.61 6.77 1.87
N VAL A 21 -0.83 7.17 0.88
CA VAL A 21 0.45 7.85 1.07
C VAL A 21 0.41 9.18 0.31
N GLU A 22 0.75 10.27 0.99
CA GLU A 22 0.87 11.59 0.40
C GLU A 22 2.32 12.08 0.39
N GLY A 23 2.62 13.05 -0.46
CA GLY A 23 3.83 13.86 -0.29
C GLY A 23 5.14 13.15 -0.63
N LEU A 24 5.15 12.18 -1.56
CA LEU A 24 6.38 11.64 -2.14
C LEU A 24 7.16 12.79 -2.81
N ARG A 25 8.23 13.25 -2.16
CA ARG A 25 8.98 14.44 -2.57
C ARG A 25 10.33 14.07 -3.16
N GLN A 26 10.89 14.94 -3.99
CA GLN A 26 12.28 14.78 -4.38
C GLN A 26 13.19 14.94 -3.15
N ASN A 27 13.88 13.86 -2.83
CA ASN A 27 14.93 13.76 -1.82
C ASN A 27 16.20 13.16 -2.44
N PRO A 28 17.37 13.17 -1.78
CA PRO A 28 18.63 12.69 -2.35
C PRO A 28 18.57 11.29 -2.98
N GLN A 29 17.73 10.41 -2.45
CA GLN A 29 17.57 9.04 -2.94
C GLN A 29 16.69 8.94 -4.17
N THR A 30 15.62 9.73 -4.25
CA THR A 30 14.81 9.87 -5.48
C THR A 30 15.51 10.72 -6.53
N ASN A 31 16.45 11.59 -6.14
CA ASN A 31 17.23 12.44 -7.03
C ASN A 31 18.24 11.64 -7.88
N MET A 32 18.56 10.39 -7.47
CA MET A 32 19.29 9.43 -8.29
C MET A 32 18.48 8.95 -9.51
N ARG A 33 17.16 9.20 -9.53
CA ARG A 33 16.32 8.87 -10.68
C ARG A 33 16.36 10.03 -11.67
N LYS A 34 16.57 9.73 -12.97
CA LYS A 34 16.73 10.71 -14.06
C LYS A 34 15.49 11.58 -14.36
N TYR A 35 14.42 11.50 -13.56
CA TYR A 35 13.17 12.19 -13.81
C TYR A 35 12.63 12.87 -12.54
N PRO A 36 12.13 14.12 -12.65
CA PRO A 36 11.53 14.81 -11.52
C PRO A 36 10.16 14.22 -11.14
N ILE A 37 9.88 14.13 -9.85
CA ILE A 37 8.54 13.74 -9.35
C ILE A 37 7.64 14.97 -9.52
N ARG A 38 6.82 14.99 -10.58
CA ARG A 38 6.14 16.22 -11.02
C ARG A 38 4.88 16.58 -10.24
N GLN A 39 4.25 15.67 -9.49
CA GLN A 39 3.14 15.98 -8.58
C GLN A 39 3.09 14.92 -7.47
N SER A 40 3.26 15.32 -6.22
CA SER A 40 3.11 14.43 -5.06
C SER A 40 1.62 14.30 -4.69
N GLY A 41 0.85 13.65 -5.57
CA GLY A 41 -0.53 13.29 -5.29
C GLY A 41 -0.64 12.16 -4.27
N THR A 42 -1.87 11.85 -3.89
CA THR A 42 -2.17 10.73 -2.99
C THR A 42 -2.02 9.40 -3.73
N THR A 43 -1.12 8.54 -3.24
CA THR A 43 -0.80 7.23 -3.81
C THR A 43 -1.35 6.13 -2.92
N VAL A 44 -2.00 5.15 -3.51
CA VAL A 44 -2.52 3.99 -2.81
C VAL A 44 -1.60 2.80 -3.05
N ILE A 45 -1.11 2.17 -1.99
CA ILE A 45 -0.20 1.03 -2.04
C ILE A 45 -0.82 -0.12 -1.24
N THR A 46 -0.91 -1.31 -1.83
CA THR A 46 -1.38 -2.51 -1.13
C THR A 46 -0.19 -3.39 -0.77
N VAL A 47 -0.06 -3.74 0.51
CA VAL A 47 1.12 -4.42 1.06
C VAL A 47 0.69 -5.57 1.96
N PRO A 48 1.34 -6.75 1.86
CA PRO A 48 1.11 -7.85 2.78
C PRO A 48 1.69 -7.52 4.17
N TYR A 49 1.08 -8.05 5.22
CA TYR A 49 1.47 -7.78 6.61
C TYR A 49 2.96 -8.04 6.89
N ASN A 50 3.53 -9.10 6.30
CA ASN A 50 4.93 -9.47 6.48
C ASN A 50 5.93 -8.43 5.95
N ARG A 51 5.56 -7.60 4.97
CA ARG A 51 6.41 -6.55 4.38
C ARG A 51 6.02 -5.15 4.85
N MET A 52 5.00 -5.03 5.68
CA MET A 52 4.45 -3.74 6.09
C MET A 52 5.52 -2.86 6.77
N SER A 53 6.33 -3.43 7.65
CA SER A 53 7.42 -2.72 8.34
C SER A 53 8.48 -2.16 7.38
N ASP A 54 8.85 -2.93 6.36
CA ASP A 54 9.86 -2.51 5.38
C ASP A 54 9.30 -1.46 4.43
N GLU A 55 8.04 -1.61 4.01
CA GLU A 55 7.38 -0.60 3.17
C GLU A 55 7.16 0.70 3.94
N TYR A 56 6.83 0.64 5.24
CA TYR A 56 6.73 1.82 6.10
C TYR A 56 8.05 2.61 6.11
N LYS A 57 9.17 1.94 6.39
CA LYS A 57 10.51 2.54 6.36
C LYS A 57 10.84 3.12 4.98
N ARG A 58 10.49 2.40 3.92
CA ARG A 58 10.72 2.84 2.53
C ARG A 58 9.94 4.11 2.24
N ILE A 59 8.66 4.19 2.61
CA ILE A 59 7.80 5.37 2.40
C ILE A 59 8.37 6.58 3.15
N THR A 60 8.73 6.41 4.43
CA THR A 60 9.36 7.48 5.21
C THR A 60 10.66 7.94 4.57
N ARG A 61 11.47 7.00 4.09
CA ARG A 61 12.74 7.28 3.39
C ARG A 61 12.54 7.99 2.05
N LEU A 62 11.39 7.83 1.40
CA LEU A 62 10.99 8.57 0.21
C LEU A 62 10.34 9.93 0.54
N GLY A 63 10.26 10.28 1.83
CA GLY A 63 9.64 11.51 2.31
C GLY A 63 8.12 11.52 2.23
N GLY A 64 7.50 10.36 2.01
CA GLY A 64 6.04 10.19 1.99
C GLY A 64 5.45 10.11 3.39
N LYS A 65 4.24 10.62 3.56
CA LYS A 65 3.44 10.55 4.77
C LYS A 65 2.30 9.55 4.57
N ILE A 66 2.14 8.60 5.49
CA ILE A 66 1.00 7.69 5.47
C ILE A 66 -0.18 8.41 6.14
N VAL A 67 -1.29 8.54 5.40
CA VAL A 67 -2.51 9.21 5.83
C VAL A 67 -3.52 8.20 6.37
N LYS A 68 -3.60 7.03 5.74
CA LYS A 68 -4.59 6.01 6.07
C LYS A 68 -4.03 4.61 5.89
N ILE A 69 -4.43 3.69 6.76
CA ILE A 69 -4.12 2.27 6.66
C ILE A 69 -5.40 1.49 6.94
N GLU A 70 -5.81 0.64 6.00
CA GLU A 70 -7.02 -0.18 6.12
C GLU A 70 -6.71 -1.64 5.76
N PRO A 71 -7.26 -2.62 6.49
CA PRO A 71 -7.19 -4.01 6.07
C PRO A 71 -8.00 -4.19 4.77
N VAL A 72 -7.45 -4.95 3.84
CA VAL A 72 -8.18 -5.41 2.66
C VAL A 72 -8.85 -6.71 3.06
N GLU A 73 -10.11 -6.62 3.50
CA GLU A 73 -10.90 -7.83 3.72
C GLU A 73 -11.15 -8.51 2.38
N GLU A 74 -10.81 -9.80 2.27
CA GLU A 74 -10.98 -10.61 1.05
C GLU A 74 -12.45 -10.90 0.68
N GLY A 75 -13.43 -10.21 1.29
CA GLY A 75 -14.83 -10.63 1.24
C GLY A 75 -15.89 -9.53 1.25
N ASN A 76 -15.62 -8.31 0.76
CA ASN A 76 -16.70 -7.32 0.70
C ASN A 76 -16.64 -6.37 -0.50
N THR A 77 -16.73 -6.93 -1.70
CA THR A 77 -17.39 -6.26 -2.82
C THR A 77 -18.91 -6.22 -2.57
N LYS A 78 -19.36 -5.52 -1.52
CA LYS A 78 -20.69 -4.90 -1.56
C LYS A 78 -20.58 -3.75 -2.54
N THR A 79 -20.71 -4.12 -3.81
CA THR A 79 -21.07 -3.24 -4.91
C THR A 79 -22.11 -2.27 -4.37
N LYS A 80 -21.75 -0.99 -4.25
CA LYS A 80 -22.73 0.09 -4.13
C LYS A 80 -23.46 0.16 -5.47
N ALA A 81 -24.30 -0.84 -5.74
CA ALA A 81 -25.22 -0.83 -6.85
C ALA A 81 -26.19 0.32 -6.58
N LYS A 82 -25.96 1.42 -7.29
CA LYS A 82 -26.92 2.50 -7.42
C LYS A 82 -28.24 1.88 -7.91
N ALA A 83 -29.25 1.88 -7.05
CA ALA A 83 -30.62 1.98 -7.51
C ALA A 83 -31.22 3.20 -6.81
N LYS A 84 -30.95 4.38 -7.37
CA LYS A 84 -31.92 5.48 -7.31
C LYS A 84 -33.19 4.96 -7.99
N ALA A 85 -34.05 4.29 -7.23
CA ALA A 85 -35.43 4.07 -7.65
C ALA A 85 -36.16 5.41 -7.51
N LYS A 86 -36.02 6.25 -8.53
CA LYS A 86 -36.90 7.38 -8.78
C LYS A 86 -37.22 7.37 -10.27
N ALA A 87 -38.31 6.69 -10.63
CA ALA A 87 -38.96 6.86 -11.92
C ALA A 87 -40.42 6.41 -11.82
N LYS A 88 -41.29 7.42 -11.88
CA LYS A 88 -42.72 7.41 -12.24
C LYS A 88 -43.74 6.99 -11.19
#